data_AF-A0A8J6JFY9-F1
#
_entry.id   AF-A0A8J6JFY9-F1
#
_cell.length_a   1.000
_cell.length_b   1.000
_cell.length_c   1.000
_cell.angle_alpha   90.00
_cell.angle_beta   90.00
_cell.angle_gamma   90.00
#
_symmetry.space_group_name_H-M   'P 1'
#
loop_
_entity.id
_entity.type
_entity.pdbx_description
1 polymer ?
#
loop_
_entity_poly.entity_id
_entity_poly.type
_entity_poly.pdbx_seq_one_letter_code
_entity_poly.pdbx_strand_id
1 'polypeptide(L)'
;MSANPIAPAIEIALPADALTRLLRHPAIRALGPNRTPWEAVADGRQRRLSRVGASVQVSLFQEAGGALRLRGESAAPVDISALGAALARQLPAQPVLRGEGGRPPAAGQTEIGAALAAALRDGLSQLALHGPTCRADAPPTGVHQARVALRRMRSVLKLCRSALDGRLPGDDPLAACDANLKRLAAALGPARDLDVFVAGLGRLLSETLPDEPRLVPLHRRAAAARLSAYGALPPLLAGPALRAVLWQAAALIETLEAMPPRRDLHDFATRVLGKRHRRLRRAGADIETLPPAQLHALRLDGKRLRYAAEWLAPLWDAPAPRRYLRRLARLQESLGLANDAEVARGLVRQLGAPGWALGLAEGLALGRAAGSRDAALGAWRKWRKAPRFWVDG
;
A
#
# COMPACT_ATOMS: atom_id res chain seq x y z
N MET A 1 40.67 -3.07 1.50
CA MET A 1 39.67 -4.16 1.33
C MET A 1 38.46 -3.58 0.63
N SER A 2 38.37 -3.79 -0.69
CA SER A 2 37.22 -3.34 -1.48
C SER A 2 36.01 -4.17 -1.03
N ALA A 3 34.98 -3.52 -0.47
CA ALA A 3 33.73 -4.20 -0.18
C ALA A 3 33.16 -4.68 -1.51
N ASN A 4 33.17 -6.00 -1.72
CA ASN A 4 32.59 -6.61 -2.91
C ASN A 4 31.11 -6.14 -2.97
N PRO A 5 30.64 -5.48 -4.05
CA PRO A 5 29.26 -5.03 -4.12
C PRO A 5 28.37 -6.25 -3.89
N ILE A 6 27.53 -6.18 -2.86
CA ILE A 6 26.59 -7.25 -2.54
C ILE A 6 25.68 -7.38 -3.76
N ALA A 7 25.81 -8.50 -4.48
CA ALA A 7 24.91 -8.80 -5.58
C ALA A 7 23.48 -8.77 -5.02
N PRO A 8 22.55 -8.01 -5.62
CA PRO A 8 21.18 -7.98 -5.14
C PRO A 8 20.64 -9.41 -5.11
N ALA A 9 19.92 -9.77 -4.03
CA ALA A 9 19.44 -11.12 -3.80
C ALA A 9 18.03 -11.07 -3.20
N ILE A 10 17.03 -11.79 -3.72
CA ILE A 10 15.73 -11.95 -3.03
C ILE A 10 15.67 -13.32 -2.39
N GLU A 11 15.48 -13.40 -1.07
CA GLU A 11 15.26 -14.66 -0.36
C GLU A 11 13.83 -14.82 0.16
N ILE A 12 13.19 -15.93 -0.20
CA ILE A 12 11.79 -16.20 0.13
C ILE A 12 11.60 -17.63 0.61
N ALA A 13 10.88 -17.81 1.72
CA ALA A 13 10.46 -19.14 2.16
C ALA A 13 9.18 -19.61 1.44
N LEU A 14 9.17 -20.90 1.13
CA LEU A 14 8.16 -21.64 0.36
C LEU A 14 7.79 -22.91 1.14
N PRO A 15 6.57 -23.45 0.93
CA PRO A 15 6.15 -24.73 1.49
C PRO A 15 7.09 -25.88 1.11
N ALA A 16 7.24 -26.88 1.98
CA ALA A 16 8.17 -27.99 1.81
C ALA A 16 7.92 -28.83 0.55
N ASP A 17 6.65 -28.95 0.15
CA ASP A 17 6.20 -29.71 -1.01
C ASP A 17 6.27 -28.93 -2.32
N ALA A 18 6.68 -27.65 -2.28
CA ALA A 18 6.76 -26.79 -3.45
C ALA A 18 7.93 -27.17 -4.38
N LEU A 19 8.98 -27.82 -3.86
CA LEU A 19 10.24 -28.07 -4.59
C LEU A 19 10.02 -28.81 -5.92
N THR A 20 9.29 -29.92 -5.90
CA THR A 20 9.04 -30.74 -7.10
C THR A 20 8.20 -29.98 -8.12
N ARG A 21 7.23 -29.17 -7.66
CA ARG A 21 6.39 -28.34 -8.54
C ARG A 21 7.20 -27.19 -9.14
N LEU A 22 8.07 -26.57 -8.35
CA LEU A 22 8.99 -25.50 -8.74
C LEU A 22 9.94 -25.96 -9.84
N LEU A 23 10.66 -27.07 -9.64
CA LEU A 23 11.64 -27.57 -10.62
C LEU A 23 11.00 -27.94 -11.97
N ARG A 24 9.74 -28.38 -11.96
CA ARG A 24 8.97 -28.68 -13.17
C ARG A 24 8.32 -27.44 -13.81
N HIS A 25 8.31 -26.31 -13.11
CA HIS A 25 7.59 -25.11 -13.54
C HIS A 25 8.27 -24.43 -14.74
N PRO A 26 7.55 -24.11 -15.84
CA PRO A 26 8.10 -23.45 -17.02
C PRO A 26 8.90 -22.17 -16.72
N ALA A 27 8.46 -21.27 -15.82
CA ALA A 27 9.23 -20.11 -15.36
C ALA A 27 10.59 -20.49 -14.82
N ILE A 28 10.63 -21.41 -13.87
CA ILE A 28 11.87 -21.87 -13.23
C ILE A 28 12.80 -22.53 -14.28
N ARG A 29 12.20 -23.17 -15.30
CA ARG A 29 12.92 -23.68 -16.49
C ARG A 29 13.32 -22.58 -17.49
N ALA A 30 12.72 -21.40 -17.47
CA ALA A 30 12.96 -20.30 -18.42
C ALA A 30 13.87 -19.18 -17.88
N LEU A 31 14.29 -19.20 -16.61
CA LEU A 31 15.14 -18.17 -15.97
C LEU A 31 16.60 -18.09 -16.46
N GLY A 32 16.88 -18.55 -17.68
CA GLY A 32 18.17 -18.36 -18.32
C GLY A 32 18.12 -18.73 -19.80
N PRO A 33 18.84 -18.00 -20.68
CA PRO A 33 18.90 -18.28 -22.12
C PRO A 33 19.69 -19.54 -22.50
N ASN A 34 20.07 -20.41 -21.55
CA ASN A 34 20.75 -21.65 -21.86
C ASN A 34 20.17 -22.83 -21.07
N ARG A 35 20.24 -24.00 -21.69
CA ARG A 35 19.77 -25.30 -21.19
C ARG A 35 20.56 -25.82 -19.98
N THR A 36 21.15 -24.95 -19.16
CA THR A 36 21.95 -25.34 -17.99
C THR A 36 21.05 -26.04 -16.98
N PRO A 37 21.34 -27.31 -16.63
CA PRO A 37 20.57 -28.06 -15.64
C PRO A 37 20.79 -27.49 -14.22
N TRP A 38 19.91 -27.85 -13.30
CA TRP A 38 20.09 -27.52 -11.88
C TRP A 38 21.27 -28.32 -11.31
N GLU A 39 22.21 -27.65 -10.67
CA GLU A 39 23.35 -28.28 -10.01
C GLU A 39 23.05 -28.44 -8.52
N ALA A 40 23.22 -29.66 -8.01
CA ALA A 40 23.06 -29.96 -6.59
C ALA A 40 24.37 -29.69 -5.86
N VAL A 41 24.32 -28.77 -4.91
CA VAL A 41 25.38 -28.51 -3.94
C VAL A 41 24.88 -28.99 -2.59
N ALA A 42 25.50 -30.04 -2.07
CA ALA A 42 25.23 -30.54 -0.73
C ALA A 42 26.21 -29.87 0.24
N ASP A 43 25.69 -29.05 1.14
CA ASP A 43 26.38 -28.70 2.37
C ASP A 43 25.71 -29.52 3.49
N GLY A 44 26.45 -30.10 4.43
CA GLY A 44 25.99 -31.20 5.31
C GLY A 44 24.73 -30.93 6.15
N ARG A 45 24.17 -29.72 6.10
CA ARG A 45 22.92 -29.28 6.76
C ARG A 45 21.85 -28.72 5.82
N GLN A 46 22.15 -28.51 4.53
CA GLN A 46 21.25 -27.88 3.55
C GLN A 46 21.45 -28.47 2.14
N ARG A 47 20.35 -28.80 1.45
CA ARG A 47 20.40 -29.11 0.00
C ARG A 47 20.22 -27.81 -0.77
N ARG A 48 21.23 -27.41 -1.54
CA ARG A 48 21.16 -26.25 -2.44
C ARG A 48 21.08 -26.74 -3.88
N LEU A 49 20.09 -26.28 -4.64
CA LEU A 49 20.05 -26.45 -6.09
C LEU A 49 20.29 -25.09 -6.72
N SER A 50 21.24 -24.95 -7.64
CA SER A 50 21.53 -23.67 -8.29
C SER A 50 21.39 -23.75 -9.80
N ARG A 51 20.99 -22.65 -10.42
CA ARG A 51 20.98 -22.47 -11.87
C ARG A 51 21.45 -21.07 -12.23
N VAL A 52 22.41 -20.98 -13.15
CA VAL A 52 23.03 -19.73 -13.58
C VAL A 52 22.58 -19.37 -15.01
N GLY A 53 22.06 -18.17 -15.19
CA GLY A 53 21.85 -17.51 -16.49
C GLY A 53 22.77 -16.28 -16.64
N ALA A 54 22.82 -15.70 -17.84
CA ALA A 54 23.71 -14.55 -18.15
C ALA A 54 23.50 -13.32 -17.25
N SER A 55 22.34 -13.20 -16.58
CA SER A 55 22.04 -12.07 -15.69
C SER A 55 21.50 -12.45 -14.31
N VAL A 56 21.08 -13.70 -14.06
CA VAL A 56 20.47 -14.13 -12.80
C VAL A 56 20.92 -15.54 -12.42
N GLN A 57 21.36 -15.72 -11.17
CA GLN A 57 21.53 -17.01 -10.54
C GLN A 57 20.36 -17.28 -9.59
N VAL A 58 19.75 -18.47 -9.67
CA VAL A 58 18.66 -18.87 -8.77
C VAL A 58 19.12 -20.08 -7.97
N SER A 59 19.03 -19.98 -6.64
CA SER A 59 19.33 -21.06 -5.71
C SER A 59 18.11 -21.43 -4.88
N LEU A 60 17.83 -22.73 -4.74
CA LEU A 60 16.81 -23.30 -3.87
C LEU A 60 17.48 -23.97 -2.67
N PHE A 61 17.13 -23.59 -1.44
CA PHE A 61 17.69 -24.12 -0.19
C PHE A 61 16.63 -24.93 0.55
N GLN A 62 16.92 -26.17 0.89
CA GLN A 62 16.05 -26.98 1.75
C GLN A 62 16.74 -27.21 3.10
N GLU A 63 16.17 -26.67 4.18
CA GLU A 63 16.66 -26.85 5.55
C GLU A 63 16.10 -28.12 6.21
N ALA A 64 16.81 -28.66 7.21
CA ALA A 64 16.30 -29.69 8.10
C ALA A 64 15.06 -29.17 8.84
N GLY A 65 13.86 -29.56 8.37
CA GLY A 65 12.57 -28.99 8.79
C GLY A 65 11.64 -28.67 7.62
N GLY A 66 12.11 -28.81 6.38
CA GLY A 66 11.28 -28.73 5.18
C GLY A 66 11.05 -27.32 4.63
N ALA A 67 11.56 -26.26 5.28
CA ALA A 67 11.48 -24.92 4.70
C ALA A 67 12.30 -24.86 3.40
N LEU A 68 11.63 -24.53 2.29
CA LEU A 68 12.29 -24.32 1.01
C LEU A 68 12.52 -22.82 0.83
N ARG A 69 13.75 -22.37 0.54
CA ARG A 69 14.04 -20.97 0.25
C ARG A 69 14.42 -20.79 -1.20
N LEU A 70 13.83 -19.82 -1.90
CA LEU A 70 14.27 -19.39 -3.22
C LEU A 70 15.08 -18.11 -3.07
N ARG A 71 16.33 -18.15 -3.53
CA ARG A 71 17.24 -17.02 -3.63
C ARG A 71 17.48 -16.69 -5.09
N GLY A 72 17.13 -15.50 -5.53
CA GLY A 72 17.49 -15.00 -6.86
C GLY A 72 18.55 -13.92 -6.74
N GLU A 73 19.75 -14.19 -7.22
CA GLU A 73 20.88 -13.25 -7.28
C GLU A 73 21.04 -12.73 -8.71
N SER A 74 21.43 -11.48 -8.88
CA SER A 74 21.67 -10.91 -10.20
C SER A 74 22.82 -9.93 -10.20
N ALA A 75 23.44 -9.77 -11.37
CA ALA A 75 24.36 -8.68 -11.64
C ALA A 75 23.67 -7.30 -11.66
N ALA A 76 22.34 -7.22 -11.87
CA ALA A 76 21.58 -5.98 -11.93
C ALA A 76 20.21 -6.04 -11.20
N PRO A 77 19.77 -4.96 -10.52
CA PRO A 77 18.49 -4.93 -9.80
C PRO A 77 17.24 -5.16 -10.68
N VAL A 78 17.30 -4.81 -11.97
CA VAL A 78 16.18 -4.94 -12.91
C VAL A 78 15.82 -6.41 -13.17
N ASP A 79 16.83 -7.26 -13.32
CA ASP A 79 16.62 -8.68 -13.59
C ASP A 79 15.96 -9.39 -12.41
N ILE A 80 16.24 -8.93 -11.19
CA ILE A 80 15.62 -9.43 -9.95
C ILE A 80 14.13 -9.04 -9.85
N SER A 81 13.78 -7.82 -10.28
CA SER A 81 12.38 -7.39 -10.34
C SER A 81 11.60 -8.17 -11.40
N ALA A 82 12.21 -8.42 -12.56
CA ALA A 82 11.64 -9.21 -13.65
C ALA A 82 11.46 -10.69 -13.24
N LEU A 83 12.47 -11.26 -12.58
CA LEU A 83 12.40 -12.58 -11.92
C LEU A 83 11.21 -12.63 -10.97
N GLY A 84 11.10 -11.69 -10.04
CA GLY A 84 9.99 -11.64 -9.09
C GLY A 84 8.62 -11.59 -9.77
N ALA A 85 8.47 -10.77 -10.82
CA ALA A 85 7.23 -10.69 -11.60
C ALA A 85 6.91 -11.99 -12.37
N ALA A 86 7.94 -12.66 -12.92
CA ALA A 86 7.78 -13.96 -13.57
C ALA A 86 7.37 -15.05 -12.57
N LEU A 87 8.06 -15.11 -11.42
CA LEU A 87 7.75 -16.03 -10.33
C LEU A 87 6.34 -15.81 -9.78
N ALA A 88 5.90 -14.57 -9.61
CA ALA A 88 4.57 -14.26 -9.11
C ALA A 88 3.40 -14.82 -9.96
N ARG A 89 3.56 -14.76 -11.29
CA ARG A 89 2.56 -15.29 -12.23
C ARG A 89 2.47 -16.81 -12.20
N GLN A 90 3.56 -17.45 -11.81
CA GLN A 90 3.81 -18.85 -12.09
C GLN A 90 3.87 -19.71 -10.82
N LEU A 91 4.27 -19.14 -9.68
CA LEU A 91 4.26 -19.83 -8.39
C LEU A 91 2.93 -19.60 -7.67
N PRO A 92 2.25 -20.65 -7.19
CA PRO A 92 1.02 -20.51 -6.41
C PRO A 92 1.27 -20.05 -4.96
N ALA A 93 2.50 -20.20 -4.45
CA ALA A 93 2.87 -19.85 -3.08
C ALA A 93 3.04 -18.34 -2.88
N GLN A 94 2.62 -17.84 -1.71
CA GLN A 94 2.94 -16.49 -1.25
C GLN A 94 4.33 -16.49 -0.60
N PRO A 95 5.19 -15.53 -0.93
CA PRO A 95 6.47 -15.41 -0.25
C PRO A 95 6.28 -15.04 1.22
N VAL A 96 6.96 -15.75 2.12
CA VAL A 96 7.12 -15.29 3.51
C VAL A 96 8.38 -14.43 3.57
N LEU A 97 8.19 -13.13 3.76
CA LEU A 97 9.30 -12.20 3.98
C LEU A 97 9.78 -12.35 5.42
N ARG A 98 11.07 -12.68 5.59
CA ARG A 98 11.70 -12.67 6.91
C ARG A 98 12.13 -11.25 7.28
N GLY A 99 12.10 -10.94 8.58
CA GLY A 99 12.42 -9.63 9.14
C GLY A 99 11.33 -9.15 10.10
N GLU A 100 11.72 -8.39 11.13
CA GLU A 100 10.73 -7.73 11.99
C GLU A 100 9.88 -6.77 11.14
N GLY A 101 8.55 -6.80 11.31
CA GLY A 101 7.66 -5.85 10.65
C GLY A 101 8.16 -4.42 10.89
N GLY A 102 8.35 -3.66 9.82
CA GLY A 102 9.09 -2.41 9.88
C GLY A 102 8.43 -1.40 10.81
N ARG A 103 9.05 -1.13 11.96
CA ARG A 103 8.69 0.07 12.72
C ARG A 103 8.98 1.31 11.85
N PRO A 104 8.23 2.40 12.01
CA PRO A 104 8.64 3.69 11.46
C PRO A 104 10.12 3.96 11.77
N PRO A 105 10.85 4.69 10.91
CA PRO A 105 12.26 4.99 11.15
C PRO A 105 12.42 5.60 12.55
N ALA A 106 13.25 4.98 13.40
CA ALA A 106 13.52 5.48 14.73
C ALA A 106 14.40 6.75 14.64
N ALA A 107 14.42 7.56 15.70
CA ALA A 107 15.21 8.79 15.77
C ALA A 107 16.71 8.58 15.48
N GLY A 108 17.26 7.39 15.78
CA GLY A 108 18.65 7.03 15.47
C GLY A 108 18.89 6.50 14.06
N GLN A 109 17.85 6.33 13.23
CA GLN A 109 18.00 5.82 11.88
C GLN A 109 18.48 6.94 10.94
N THR A 110 19.64 6.75 10.32
CA THR A 110 20.23 7.75 9.41
C THR A 110 20.14 7.35 7.94
N GLU A 111 19.95 6.06 7.65
CA GLU A 111 20.10 5.53 6.29
C GLU A 111 18.78 5.48 5.51
N ILE A 112 18.76 6.15 4.35
CA ILE A 112 17.56 6.28 3.51
C ILE A 112 17.09 4.92 2.96
N GLY A 113 18.01 4.12 2.42
CA GLY A 113 17.71 2.82 1.82
C GLY A 113 17.05 1.89 2.83
N ALA A 114 17.71 1.67 3.97
CA ALA A 114 17.21 0.88 5.08
C ALA A 114 15.86 1.37 5.61
N ALA A 115 15.65 2.69 5.76
CA ALA A 115 14.36 3.23 6.19
C ALA A 115 13.24 2.93 5.20
N LEU A 116 13.45 3.18 3.89
CA LEU A 116 12.44 2.91 2.87
C LEU A 116 12.14 1.41 2.72
N ALA A 117 13.16 0.56 2.84
CA ALA A 117 13.01 -0.89 2.87
C ALA A 117 12.13 -1.34 4.04
N ALA A 118 12.40 -0.83 5.25
CA ALA A 118 11.57 -1.10 6.43
C ALA A 118 10.11 -0.67 6.22
N ALA A 119 9.88 0.48 5.58
CA ALA A 119 8.54 0.99 5.28
C ALA A 119 7.75 0.09 4.32
N LEU A 120 8.41 -0.45 3.30
CA LEU A 120 7.80 -1.42 2.39
C LEU A 120 7.54 -2.75 3.11
N ARG A 121 8.47 -3.21 3.95
CA ARG A 121 8.35 -4.43 4.74
C ARG A 121 7.15 -4.36 5.69
N ASP A 122 6.95 -3.25 6.40
CA ASP A 122 5.74 -3.01 7.21
C ASP A 122 4.46 -3.13 6.38
N GLY A 123 4.38 -2.43 5.25
CA GLY A 123 3.21 -2.48 4.39
C GLY A 123 2.86 -3.90 3.92
N LEU A 124 3.88 -4.72 3.65
CA LEU A 124 3.72 -6.13 3.30
C LEU A 124 3.27 -6.97 4.50
N SER A 125 3.85 -6.76 5.68
CA SER A 125 3.42 -7.41 6.92
C SER A 125 1.96 -7.09 7.25
N GLN A 126 1.54 -5.83 7.13
CA GLN A 126 0.14 -5.43 7.33
C GLN A 126 -0.80 -6.09 6.31
N LEU A 127 -0.36 -6.24 5.05
CA LEU A 127 -1.14 -6.90 4.02
C LEU A 127 -1.24 -8.42 4.26
N ALA A 128 -0.16 -9.05 4.72
CA ALA A 128 -0.16 -10.46 5.10
C ALA A 128 -1.02 -10.73 6.34
N LEU A 129 -1.02 -9.80 7.31
CA LEU A 129 -1.83 -9.88 8.52
C LEU A 129 -3.33 -9.72 8.21
N HIS A 130 -3.69 -8.71 7.41
CA HIS A 130 -5.10 -8.34 7.20
C HIS A 130 -5.73 -8.97 5.95
N GLY A 131 -4.94 -9.40 4.97
CA GLY A 131 -5.42 -10.07 3.76
C GLY A 131 -6.31 -11.28 4.06
N PRO A 132 -5.89 -12.23 4.91
CA PRO A 132 -6.71 -13.38 5.30
C PRO A 132 -8.01 -13.01 5.99
N THR A 133 -8.08 -11.82 6.62
CA THR A 133 -9.27 -11.30 7.32
C THR A 133 -10.23 -10.53 6.41
N CYS A 134 -9.92 -10.38 5.12
CA CYS A 134 -10.81 -9.72 4.15
C CYS A 134 -11.94 -10.67 3.69
N ARG A 135 -12.79 -11.07 4.63
CA ARG A 135 -13.87 -12.05 4.42
C ARG A 135 -15.19 -11.52 4.96
N ALA A 136 -16.32 -12.00 4.43
CA ALA A 136 -17.65 -11.50 4.78
C ALA A 136 -18.04 -11.78 6.25
N ASP A 137 -17.53 -12.88 6.81
CA ASP A 137 -17.70 -13.36 8.19
C ASP A 137 -16.77 -12.65 9.19
N ALA A 138 -15.80 -11.88 8.71
CA ALA A 138 -14.85 -11.17 9.54
C ALA A 138 -15.24 -9.69 9.73
N PRO A 139 -14.72 -9.02 10.78
CA PRO A 139 -14.93 -7.59 10.97
C PRO A 139 -14.44 -6.76 9.76
N PRO A 140 -15.09 -5.62 9.45
CA PRO A 140 -14.72 -4.76 8.32
C PRO A 140 -13.32 -4.11 8.46
N THR A 141 -12.70 -4.25 9.63
CA THR A 141 -11.34 -3.78 9.91
C THR A 141 -10.31 -4.42 8.99
N GLY A 142 -10.49 -5.68 8.56
CA GLY A 142 -9.57 -6.36 7.65
C GLY A 142 -9.40 -5.63 6.32
N VAL A 143 -10.50 -5.39 5.61
CA VAL A 143 -10.51 -4.63 4.34
C VAL A 143 -10.03 -3.20 4.55
N HIS A 144 -10.42 -2.56 5.66
CA HIS A 144 -9.95 -1.22 5.99
C HIS A 144 -8.42 -1.15 6.12
N GLN A 145 -7.82 -2.05 6.92
CA GLN A 145 -6.39 -2.04 7.17
C GLN A 145 -5.57 -2.47 5.96
N ALA A 146 -6.03 -3.48 5.19
CA ALA A 146 -5.40 -3.84 3.92
C ALA A 146 -5.35 -2.66 2.95
N ARG A 147 -6.44 -1.87 2.84
CA ARG A 147 -6.46 -0.64 2.03
C ARG A 147 -5.52 0.43 2.57
N VAL A 148 -5.41 0.57 3.90
CA VAL A 148 -4.47 1.50 4.53
C VAL A 148 -3.03 1.11 4.16
N ALA A 149 -2.67 -0.17 4.29
CA ALA A 149 -1.36 -0.71 3.95
C ALA A 149 -1.00 -0.46 2.48
N LEU A 150 -1.86 -0.87 1.55
CA LEU A 150 -1.66 -0.65 0.10
C LEU A 150 -1.41 0.82 -0.24
N ARG A 151 -2.18 1.73 0.36
CA ARG A 151 -2.05 3.17 0.11
C ARG A 151 -0.78 3.76 0.73
N ARG A 152 -0.35 3.26 1.89
CA ARG A 152 0.93 3.62 2.51
C ARG A 152 2.10 3.16 1.65
N MET A 153 2.11 1.92 1.20
CA MET A 153 3.12 1.38 0.27
C MET A 153 3.24 2.22 -0.99
N ARG A 154 2.11 2.58 -1.63
CA ARG A 154 2.12 3.49 -2.80
C ARG A 154 2.70 4.87 -2.51
N SER A 155 2.57 5.35 -1.27
CA SER A 155 3.19 6.61 -0.85
C SER A 155 4.69 6.45 -0.64
N VAL A 156 5.13 5.32 -0.10
CA VAL A 156 6.55 4.94 0.03
C VAL A 156 7.20 4.78 -1.34
N LEU A 157 6.57 4.14 -2.33
CA LEU A 157 7.12 4.03 -3.69
C LEU A 157 7.43 5.39 -4.33
N LYS A 158 6.63 6.42 -4.01
CA LYS A 158 6.91 7.80 -4.45
C LYS A 158 8.11 8.42 -3.73
N LEU A 159 8.38 8.01 -2.48
CA LEU A 159 9.60 8.36 -1.76
C LEU A 159 10.81 7.64 -2.36
N CYS A 160 10.70 6.34 -2.64
CA CYS A 160 11.73 5.56 -3.32
C CYS A 160 12.13 6.21 -4.64
N ARG A 161 11.17 6.66 -5.44
CA ARG A 161 11.45 7.39 -6.69
C ARG A 161 12.32 8.62 -6.48
N SER A 162 12.13 9.33 -5.37
CA SER A 162 12.92 10.53 -5.04
C SER A 162 14.29 10.18 -4.45
N ALA A 163 14.42 9.04 -3.78
CA ALA A 163 15.66 8.58 -3.18
C ALA A 163 16.60 7.91 -4.19
N LEU A 164 16.02 7.20 -5.17
CA LEU A 164 16.75 6.44 -6.19
C LEU A 164 17.23 7.33 -7.34
N ASP A 165 16.68 8.53 -7.56
CA ASP A 165 17.22 9.57 -8.46
C ASP A 165 17.74 9.04 -9.83
N GLY A 166 16.90 8.28 -10.54
CA GLY A 166 17.27 7.71 -11.85
C GLY A 166 18.20 6.49 -11.81
N ARG A 167 18.61 6.00 -10.64
CA ARG A 167 19.41 4.78 -10.46
C ARG A 167 18.65 3.48 -10.72
N LEU A 168 17.39 3.55 -11.16
CA LEU A 168 16.65 2.39 -11.62
C LEU A 168 16.91 2.22 -13.12
N PRO A 169 17.50 1.09 -13.57
CA PRO A 169 17.57 0.74 -14.99
C PRO A 169 16.15 0.61 -15.59
N GLY A 170 16.05 0.51 -16.92
CA GLY A 170 14.79 0.48 -17.70
C GLY A 170 13.64 -0.40 -17.17
N ASP A 171 12.45 -0.25 -17.77
CA ASP A 171 11.17 -0.84 -17.31
C ASP A 171 10.77 -0.46 -15.86
N ASP A 172 10.75 0.85 -15.54
CA ASP A 172 10.32 1.49 -14.27
C ASP A 172 9.64 0.54 -13.22
N PRO A 173 10.44 -0.18 -12.39
CA PRO A 173 9.91 -1.21 -11.49
C PRO A 173 9.01 -0.62 -10.39
N LEU A 174 9.23 0.65 -10.03
CA LEU A 174 8.37 1.39 -9.11
C LEU A 174 6.98 1.62 -9.71
N ALA A 175 6.89 1.94 -11.00
CA ALA A 175 5.60 2.11 -11.69
C ALA A 175 4.85 0.78 -11.81
N ALA A 176 5.55 -0.31 -12.15
CA ALA A 176 4.96 -1.65 -12.20
C ALA A 176 4.38 -2.07 -10.83
N CYS A 177 5.13 -1.84 -9.75
CA CYS A 177 4.67 -2.11 -8.39
C CYS A 177 3.49 -1.20 -7.98
N ASP A 178 3.54 0.12 -8.25
CA ASP A 178 2.42 1.04 -7.97
C ASP A 178 1.14 0.64 -8.73
N ALA A 179 1.27 0.18 -9.97
CA ALA A 179 0.14 -0.27 -10.77
C ALA A 179 -0.55 -1.50 -10.16
N ASN A 180 0.22 -2.49 -9.70
CA ASN A 180 -0.33 -3.67 -9.04
C ASN A 180 -0.95 -3.33 -7.68
N LEU A 181 -0.28 -2.49 -6.87
CA LEU A 181 -0.85 -1.96 -5.62
C LEU A 181 -2.15 -1.18 -5.86
N LYS A 182 -2.20 -0.38 -6.93
CA LYS A 182 -3.41 0.36 -7.34
C LYS A 182 -4.53 -0.61 -7.73
N ARG A 183 -4.23 -1.69 -8.46
CA ARG A 183 -5.20 -2.71 -8.85
C ARG A 183 -5.79 -3.41 -7.63
N LEU A 184 -4.96 -3.86 -6.68
CA LEU A 184 -5.43 -4.44 -5.43
C LEU A 184 -6.29 -3.43 -4.65
N ALA A 185 -5.81 -2.20 -4.49
CA ALA A 185 -6.57 -1.17 -3.79
C ALA A 185 -7.91 -0.86 -4.49
N ALA A 186 -8.00 -0.94 -5.81
CA ALA A 186 -9.27 -0.80 -6.52
C ALA A 186 -10.22 -1.98 -6.23
N ALA A 187 -9.71 -3.21 -6.23
CA ALA A 187 -10.51 -4.42 -5.95
C ALA A 187 -11.10 -4.44 -4.53
N LEU A 188 -10.38 -3.91 -3.53
CA LEU A 188 -10.91 -3.76 -2.16
C LEU A 188 -11.90 -2.58 -2.01
N GLY A 189 -12.08 -1.77 -3.06
CA GLY A 189 -12.92 -0.56 -3.06
C GLY A 189 -14.38 -0.85 -2.75
N PRO A 190 -15.08 -1.66 -3.56
CA PRO A 190 -16.50 -1.94 -3.39
C PRO A 190 -16.87 -2.44 -1.99
N ALA A 191 -16.11 -3.41 -1.45
CA ALA A 191 -16.32 -3.92 -0.10
C ALA A 191 -16.20 -2.81 0.96
N ARG A 192 -15.18 -1.96 0.84
CA ARG A 192 -14.99 -0.83 1.78
C ARG A 192 -16.10 0.22 1.65
N ASP A 193 -16.52 0.53 0.43
CA ASP A 193 -17.56 1.55 0.21
C ASP A 193 -18.90 1.07 0.79
N LEU A 194 -19.21 -0.23 0.66
CA LEU A 194 -20.36 -0.87 1.29
C LEU A 194 -20.25 -0.91 2.82
N ASP A 195 -19.07 -1.23 3.39
CA ASP A 195 -18.87 -1.15 4.85
C ASP A 195 -19.09 0.26 5.39
N VAL A 196 -18.57 1.27 4.69
CA VAL A 196 -18.75 2.69 5.05
C VAL A 196 -20.22 3.10 4.96
N PHE A 197 -20.91 2.65 3.92
CA PHE A 197 -22.33 2.91 3.76
C PHE A 197 -23.14 2.28 4.88
N VAL A 198 -22.98 0.98 5.15
CA VAL A 198 -23.72 0.27 6.19
C VAL A 198 -23.46 0.89 7.56
N ALA A 199 -22.21 1.15 7.93
CA ALA A 199 -21.86 1.73 9.23
C ALA A 199 -22.15 3.23 9.35
N GLY A 200 -22.30 3.93 8.22
CA GLY A 200 -22.46 5.37 8.14
C GLY A 200 -23.89 5.79 7.77
N LEU A 201 -24.15 5.94 6.47
CA LEU A 201 -25.43 6.43 5.98
C LEU A 201 -26.58 5.43 6.21
N GLY A 202 -26.34 4.14 5.97
CA GLY A 202 -27.33 3.08 6.21
C GLY A 202 -27.79 3.06 7.66
N ARG A 203 -26.86 3.15 8.62
CA ARG A 203 -27.19 3.25 10.05
C ARG A 203 -28.00 4.51 10.36
N LEU A 204 -27.54 5.68 9.88
CA LEU A 204 -28.24 6.95 10.09
C LEU A 204 -29.68 6.90 9.56
N LEU A 205 -29.90 6.31 8.39
CA LEU A 205 -31.22 6.15 7.79
C LEU A 205 -32.16 5.37 8.72
N SER A 206 -31.69 4.23 9.24
CA SER A 206 -32.47 3.43 10.20
C SER A 206 -32.74 4.16 11.51
N GLU A 207 -31.78 4.94 12.00
CA GLU A 207 -31.94 5.74 13.24
C GLU A 207 -32.93 6.91 13.04
N THR A 208 -32.95 7.51 11.85
CA THR A 208 -33.78 8.69 11.56
C THR A 208 -35.21 8.32 11.16
N LEU A 209 -35.38 7.18 10.51
CA LEU A 209 -36.67 6.71 9.97
C LEU A 209 -36.89 5.23 10.33
N PRO A 210 -37.08 4.90 11.63
CA PRO A 210 -37.12 3.52 12.11
C PRO A 210 -38.25 2.69 11.48
N ASP A 211 -39.38 3.33 11.19
CA ASP A 211 -40.59 2.66 10.67
C ASP A 211 -40.77 2.80 9.16
N GLU A 212 -39.73 3.22 8.42
CA GLU A 212 -39.81 3.39 6.97
C GLU A 212 -39.65 2.03 6.25
N PRO A 213 -40.74 1.39 5.75
CA PRO A 213 -40.68 0.06 5.18
C PRO A 213 -39.80 -0.03 3.93
N ARG A 214 -39.61 1.10 3.24
CA ARG A 214 -38.79 1.15 2.02
C ARG A 214 -37.29 0.99 2.32
N LEU A 215 -36.83 1.18 3.57
CA LEU A 215 -35.45 0.92 3.97
C LEU A 215 -35.10 -0.58 3.98
N VAL A 216 -36.07 -1.47 4.21
CA VAL A 216 -35.82 -2.93 4.28
C VAL A 216 -35.25 -3.47 2.96
N PRO A 217 -35.85 -3.20 1.78
CA PRO A 217 -35.25 -3.58 0.50
C PRO A 217 -33.86 -2.98 0.25
N LEU A 218 -33.61 -1.74 0.65
CA LEU A 218 -32.31 -1.09 0.49
C LEU A 218 -31.22 -1.80 1.29
N HIS A 219 -31.49 -2.11 2.56
CA HIS A 219 -30.56 -2.85 3.42
C HIS A 219 -30.29 -4.26 2.90
N ARG A 220 -31.31 -4.97 2.42
CA ARG A 220 -31.15 -6.28 1.78
C ARG A 220 -30.23 -6.22 0.55
N ARG A 221 -30.41 -5.20 -0.31
CA ARG A 221 -29.56 -5.00 -1.48
C ARG A 221 -28.13 -4.64 -1.10
N ALA A 222 -27.94 -3.77 -0.11
CA ALA A 222 -26.62 -3.43 0.42
C ALA A 222 -25.90 -4.65 1.02
N ALA A 223 -26.62 -5.49 1.78
CA ALA A 223 -26.08 -6.72 2.35
C ALA A 223 -25.68 -7.74 1.27
N ALA A 224 -26.52 -7.95 0.26
CA ALA A 224 -26.23 -8.84 -0.86
C ALA A 224 -25.02 -8.35 -1.69
N ALA A 225 -24.98 -7.06 -2.01
CA ALA A 225 -23.84 -6.45 -2.69
C ALA A 225 -22.56 -6.57 -1.87
N ARG A 226 -22.65 -6.41 -0.55
CA ARG A 226 -21.51 -6.56 0.37
C ARG A 226 -21.00 -8.00 0.34
N LEU A 227 -21.89 -8.98 0.47
CA LEU A 227 -21.52 -10.39 0.40
C LEU A 227 -20.82 -10.73 -0.92
N SER A 228 -21.37 -10.27 -2.05
CA SER A 228 -20.76 -10.45 -3.37
C SER A 228 -19.38 -9.79 -3.48
N ALA A 229 -19.25 -8.53 -3.04
CA ALA A 229 -17.98 -7.81 -3.06
C ALA A 229 -16.90 -8.51 -2.22
N TYR A 230 -17.27 -9.04 -1.05
CA TYR A 230 -16.36 -9.83 -0.22
C TYR A 230 -16.04 -11.20 -0.84
N GLY A 231 -17.01 -11.87 -1.47
CA GLY A 231 -16.80 -13.15 -2.16
C GLY A 231 -15.77 -13.06 -3.30
N ALA A 232 -15.60 -11.89 -3.90
CA ALA A 232 -14.59 -11.64 -4.93
C ALA A 232 -13.16 -11.46 -4.38
N LEU A 233 -12.98 -11.22 -3.08
CA LEU A 233 -11.67 -10.89 -2.50
C LEU A 233 -10.75 -12.10 -2.29
N PRO A 234 -11.19 -13.27 -1.77
CA PRO A 234 -10.32 -14.42 -1.55
C PRO A 234 -9.51 -14.87 -2.77
N PRO A 235 -10.08 -15.08 -3.97
CA PRO A 235 -9.27 -15.49 -5.13
C PRO A 235 -8.27 -14.41 -5.57
N LEU A 236 -8.57 -13.14 -5.34
CA LEU A 236 -7.68 -12.02 -5.65
C LEU A 236 -6.51 -11.92 -4.63
N LEU A 237 -6.82 -12.08 -3.34
CA LEU A 237 -5.87 -12.04 -2.23
C LEU A 237 -5.13 -13.36 -2.02
N ALA A 238 -5.54 -14.45 -2.67
CA ALA A 238 -4.77 -15.67 -2.83
C ALA A 238 -4.12 -15.77 -4.22
N GLY A 239 -4.39 -14.81 -5.11
CA GLY A 239 -4.13 -14.89 -6.54
C GLY A 239 -2.83 -14.26 -7.02
N PRO A 240 -2.58 -14.32 -8.35
CA PRO A 240 -1.36 -13.80 -8.97
C PRO A 240 -1.10 -12.31 -8.70
N ALA A 241 -2.15 -11.52 -8.50
CA ALA A 241 -2.05 -10.08 -8.28
C ALA A 241 -1.38 -9.75 -6.93
N LEU A 242 -1.77 -10.42 -5.85
CA LEU A 242 -1.11 -10.24 -4.55
C LEU A 242 0.33 -10.74 -4.62
N ARG A 243 0.54 -11.92 -5.21
CA ARG A 243 1.90 -12.48 -5.38
C ARG A 243 2.79 -11.51 -6.13
N ALA A 244 2.32 -10.90 -7.22
CA ALA A 244 3.10 -9.93 -7.99
C ALA A 244 3.55 -8.75 -7.14
N VAL A 245 2.66 -8.21 -6.30
CA VAL A 245 3.03 -7.16 -5.34
C VAL A 245 4.08 -7.64 -4.35
N LEU A 246 3.89 -8.82 -3.76
CA LEU A 246 4.82 -9.34 -2.75
C LEU A 246 6.23 -9.54 -3.35
N TRP A 247 6.32 -10.15 -4.52
CA TRP A 247 7.59 -10.39 -5.22
C TRP A 247 8.27 -9.09 -5.67
N GLN A 248 7.50 -8.16 -6.27
CA GLN A 248 8.05 -6.87 -6.69
C GLN A 248 8.50 -6.00 -5.51
N ALA A 249 7.76 -6.03 -4.40
CA ALA A 249 8.13 -5.27 -3.22
C ALA A 249 9.35 -5.89 -2.52
N ALA A 250 9.49 -7.22 -2.51
CA ALA A 250 10.70 -7.90 -2.05
C ALA A 250 11.94 -7.47 -2.86
N ALA A 251 11.84 -7.47 -4.19
CA ALA A 251 12.89 -6.99 -5.09
C ALA A 251 13.32 -5.55 -4.76
N LEU A 252 12.33 -4.67 -4.53
CA LEU A 252 12.57 -3.27 -4.21
C LEU A 252 13.22 -3.10 -2.83
N ILE A 253 12.81 -3.89 -1.83
CA ILE A 253 13.41 -3.88 -0.49
C ILE A 253 14.90 -4.21 -0.57
N GLU A 254 15.26 -5.29 -1.26
CA GLU A 254 16.66 -5.72 -1.41
C GLU A 254 17.48 -4.67 -2.19
N THR A 255 16.89 -4.08 -3.24
CA THR A 255 17.52 -2.98 -3.99
C THR A 255 17.80 -1.78 -3.08
N LEU A 256 16.88 -1.45 -2.17
CA LEU A 256 17.03 -0.34 -1.23
C LEU A 256 18.07 -0.64 -0.14
N GLU A 257 18.13 -1.89 0.33
CA GLU A 257 19.11 -2.35 1.34
C GLU A 257 20.53 -2.45 0.76
N ALA A 258 20.67 -2.77 -0.52
CA ALA A 258 21.95 -2.79 -1.23
C ALA A 258 22.45 -1.40 -1.68
N MET A 259 21.66 -0.33 -1.49
CA MET A 259 22.11 1.02 -1.82
C MET A 259 23.34 1.40 -0.99
N PRO A 260 24.32 2.13 -1.57
CA PRO A 260 25.40 2.70 -0.78
C PRO A 260 24.83 3.51 0.39
N PRO A 261 25.44 3.41 1.60
CA PRO A 261 24.90 4.03 2.81
C PRO A 261 24.76 5.53 2.61
N ARG A 262 23.50 5.98 2.49
CA ARG A 262 23.12 7.39 2.39
C ARG A 262 22.56 7.84 3.72
N ARG A 263 23.43 8.43 4.53
CA ARG A 263 23.16 8.81 5.93
C ARG A 263 22.48 10.17 6.09
N ASP A 264 21.75 10.62 5.07
CA ASP A 264 21.05 11.91 5.02
C ASP A 264 19.52 11.77 5.14
N LEU A 265 19.03 10.77 5.89
CA LEU A 265 17.58 10.51 6.03
C LEU A 265 16.83 11.74 6.55
N HIS A 266 17.39 12.47 7.52
CA HIS A 266 16.77 13.67 8.07
C HIS A 266 16.62 14.76 6.99
N ASP A 267 17.68 15.07 6.23
CA ASP A 267 17.64 16.06 5.15
C ASP A 267 16.73 15.64 4.00
N PHE A 268 16.73 14.36 3.66
CA PHE A 268 15.77 13.79 2.72
C PHE A 268 14.34 14.00 3.20
N ALA A 269 14.05 13.67 4.46
CA ALA A 269 12.73 13.82 5.05
C ALA A 269 12.27 15.29 5.06
N THR A 270 13.15 16.21 5.47
CA THR A 270 12.93 17.67 5.46
C THR A 270 12.60 18.19 4.06
N ARG A 271 13.39 17.82 3.04
CA ARG A 271 13.14 18.22 1.64
C ARG A 271 11.80 17.70 1.14
N VAL A 272 11.53 16.42 1.40
CA VAL A 272 10.31 15.72 0.97
C VAL A 272 9.05 16.32 1.60
N LEU A 273 9.05 16.52 2.93
CA LEU A 273 7.93 17.11 3.66
C LEU A 273 7.75 18.57 3.26
N GLY A 274 8.84 19.33 3.14
CA GLY A 274 8.83 20.72 2.69
C GLY A 274 8.22 20.87 1.28
N LYS A 275 8.61 20.02 0.32
CA LYS A 275 8.06 20.03 -1.04
C LYS A 275 6.56 19.77 -1.05
N ARG A 276 6.09 18.73 -0.33
CA ARG A 276 4.66 18.37 -0.26
C ARG A 276 3.83 19.42 0.48
N HIS A 277 4.37 19.99 1.56
CA HIS A 277 3.72 21.09 2.28
C HIS A 277 3.56 22.33 1.41
N ARG A 278 4.63 22.75 0.70
CA ARG A 278 4.55 23.89 -0.23
C ARG A 278 3.55 23.64 -1.35
N ARG A 279 3.54 22.44 -1.94
CA ARG A 279 2.56 22.05 -2.96
C ARG A 279 1.13 22.16 -2.44
N LEU A 280 0.85 21.60 -1.27
CA LEU A 280 -0.49 21.68 -0.66
C LEU A 280 -0.89 23.13 -0.40
N ARG A 281 0.01 23.94 0.20
CA ARG A 281 -0.22 25.37 0.44
C ARG A 281 -0.54 26.15 -0.84
N ARG A 282 0.20 25.90 -1.92
CA ARG A 282 -0.03 26.56 -3.22
C ARG A 282 -1.37 26.14 -3.82
N ALA A 283 -1.67 24.85 -3.82
CA ALA A 283 -2.93 24.32 -4.36
C ALA A 283 -4.18 24.81 -3.61
N GLY A 284 -4.04 25.17 -2.33
CA GLY A 284 -5.12 25.73 -1.50
C GLY A 284 -4.99 27.22 -1.22
N ALA A 285 -4.22 27.97 -2.02
CA ALA A 285 -4.02 29.40 -1.80
C ALA A 285 -5.36 30.15 -1.75
N ASP A 286 -6.24 29.84 -2.71
CA ASP A 286 -7.58 30.42 -2.88
C ASP A 286 -8.67 29.41 -2.55
N ILE A 287 -8.50 28.65 -1.46
CA ILE A 287 -9.41 27.57 -1.07
C ILE A 287 -10.88 28.01 -0.96
N GLU A 288 -11.10 29.29 -0.64
CA GLU A 288 -12.40 29.96 -0.53
C GLU A 288 -13.21 29.94 -1.84
N THR A 289 -12.55 29.90 -2.99
CA THR A 289 -13.19 29.92 -4.32
C THR A 289 -13.04 28.59 -5.08
N LEU A 290 -12.29 27.63 -4.54
CA LEU A 290 -12.05 26.36 -5.24
C LEU A 290 -13.35 25.58 -5.50
N PRO A 291 -13.54 25.08 -6.73
CA PRO A 291 -14.64 24.19 -7.06
C PRO A 291 -14.43 22.78 -6.49
N PRO A 292 -15.48 21.94 -6.40
CA PRO A 292 -15.41 20.60 -5.79
C PRO A 292 -14.28 19.71 -6.34
N ALA A 293 -14.06 19.70 -7.65
CA ALA A 293 -12.99 18.90 -8.26
C ALA A 293 -11.59 19.32 -7.78
N GLN A 294 -11.36 20.63 -7.58
CA GLN A 294 -10.08 21.14 -7.09
C GLN A 294 -9.93 20.91 -5.57
N LEU A 295 -11.02 20.97 -4.80
CA LEU A 295 -11.02 20.55 -3.39
C LEU A 295 -10.70 19.06 -3.24
N HIS A 296 -11.21 18.21 -4.14
CA HIS A 296 -10.85 16.79 -4.19
C HIS A 296 -9.34 16.61 -4.48
N ALA A 297 -8.80 17.31 -5.48
CA ALA A 297 -7.37 17.29 -5.77
C ALA A 297 -6.53 17.76 -4.57
N LEU A 298 -6.96 18.81 -3.87
CA LEU A 298 -6.35 19.31 -2.64
C LEU A 298 -6.36 18.24 -1.53
N ARG A 299 -7.48 17.52 -1.36
CA ARG A 299 -7.60 16.39 -0.42
C ARG A 299 -6.61 15.27 -0.76
N LEU A 300 -6.40 14.96 -2.04
CA LEU A 300 -5.42 13.98 -2.47
C LEU A 300 -3.99 14.40 -2.13
N ASP A 301 -3.65 15.67 -2.34
CA ASP A 301 -2.34 16.22 -1.97
C ASP A 301 -2.15 16.26 -0.44
N GLY A 302 -3.22 16.57 0.30
CA GLY A 302 -3.28 16.41 1.75
C GLY A 302 -2.94 14.99 2.20
N LYS A 303 -3.62 13.99 1.64
CA LYS A 303 -3.38 12.56 1.96
C LYS A 303 -1.92 12.18 1.71
N ARG A 304 -1.35 12.60 0.58
CA ARG A 304 0.07 12.34 0.24
C ARG A 304 1.02 12.95 1.26
N LEU A 305 0.76 14.19 1.71
CA LEU A 305 1.54 14.82 2.76
C LEU A 305 1.38 14.10 4.10
N ARG A 306 0.17 13.69 4.47
CA ARG A 306 -0.07 12.99 5.74
C ARG A 306 0.63 11.64 5.77
N TYR A 307 0.56 10.81 4.73
CA TYR A 307 1.25 9.51 4.77
C TYR A 307 2.77 9.65 4.86
N ALA A 308 3.35 10.64 4.16
CA ALA A 308 4.76 10.94 4.30
C ALA A 308 5.10 11.42 5.72
N ALA A 309 4.28 12.32 6.29
CA ALA A 309 4.48 12.84 7.63
C ALA A 309 4.26 11.79 8.73
N GLU A 310 3.27 10.91 8.61
CA GLU A 310 3.03 9.81 9.57
C GLU A 310 4.22 8.87 9.63
N TRP A 311 4.80 8.56 8.46
CA TRP A 311 5.92 7.65 8.37
C TRP A 311 7.24 8.31 8.84
N LEU A 312 7.49 9.56 8.46
CA LEU A 312 8.74 10.27 8.79
C LEU A 312 8.72 10.95 10.17
N ALA A 313 7.55 11.19 10.76
CA ALA A 313 7.41 11.88 12.05
C ALA A 313 8.30 11.32 13.16
N PRO A 314 8.56 10.01 13.28
CA PRO A 314 9.38 9.47 14.36
C PRO A 314 10.88 9.80 14.27
N LEU A 315 11.33 10.50 13.22
CA LEU A 315 12.64 11.15 13.16
C LEU A 315 12.73 12.41 14.04
N TRP A 316 11.59 12.92 14.51
CA TRP A 316 11.51 14.09 15.38
C TRP A 316 10.77 13.77 16.67
N ASP A 317 11.20 14.40 17.76
CA ASP A 317 10.57 14.22 19.05
C ASP A 317 9.15 14.83 19.12
N ALA A 318 8.31 14.17 19.91
CA ALA A 318 7.02 14.73 20.30
C ALA A 318 7.22 16.04 21.10
N PRO A 319 6.26 17.00 21.09
CA PRO A 319 4.88 16.89 20.58
C PRO A 319 4.65 17.48 19.19
N ALA A 320 5.65 18.10 18.55
CA ALA A 320 5.47 18.87 17.32
C ALA A 320 4.88 18.04 16.15
N PRO A 321 5.39 16.83 15.84
CA PRO A 321 4.81 15.98 14.79
C PRO A 321 3.36 15.60 15.07
N ARG A 322 3.03 15.26 16.33
CA ARG A 322 1.65 14.91 16.74
C ARG A 322 0.69 16.09 16.55
N ARG A 323 1.11 17.31 16.87
CA ARG A 323 0.29 18.52 16.66
C ARG A 323 0.04 18.79 15.17
N TYR A 324 1.08 18.67 14.35
CA TYR A 324 0.98 18.85 12.90
C TYR A 324 0.05 17.82 12.26
N LEU A 325 0.25 16.53 12.56
CA LEU A 325 -0.56 15.43 12.04
C LEU A 325 -2.03 15.55 12.43
N ARG A 326 -2.33 15.93 13.68
CA ARG A 326 -3.72 16.18 14.13
C ARG A 326 -4.39 17.29 13.31
N ARG A 327 -3.70 18.40 13.05
CA ARG A 327 -4.26 19.51 12.25
C ARG A 327 -4.47 19.10 10.79
N LEU A 328 -3.52 18.36 10.21
CA LEU A 328 -3.63 17.85 8.86
C LEU A 328 -4.76 16.81 8.71
N ALA A 329 -4.94 15.95 9.72
CA ALA A 329 -6.04 14.99 9.76
C ALA A 329 -7.40 15.69 9.79
N ARG A 330 -7.57 16.69 10.67
CA ARG A 330 -8.80 17.50 10.73
C ARG A 330 -9.11 18.19 9.40
N LEU A 331 -8.12 18.78 8.73
CA LEU A 331 -8.30 19.35 7.40
C LEU A 331 -8.81 18.32 6.38
N GLN A 332 -8.26 17.10 6.39
CA GLN A 332 -8.67 16.05 5.46
C GLN A 332 -10.04 15.46 5.75
N GLU A 333 -10.43 15.44 7.03
CA GLU A 333 -11.77 15.05 7.48
C GLU A 333 -12.80 16.05 6.99
N SER A 334 -12.59 17.35 7.21
CA SER A 334 -13.49 18.40 6.72
C SER A 334 -13.58 18.45 5.20
N LEU A 335 -12.45 18.34 4.48
CA LEU A 335 -12.45 18.19 3.01
C LEU A 335 -13.10 16.87 2.55
N GLY A 336 -13.28 15.91 3.45
CA GLY A 336 -13.84 14.62 3.15
C GLY A 336 -15.36 14.57 3.15
N LEU A 337 -16.00 15.34 4.04
CA LEU A 337 -17.45 15.34 4.22
C LEU A 337 -18.21 15.64 2.91
N ALA A 338 -17.73 16.59 2.11
CA ALA A 338 -18.34 16.92 0.82
C ALA A 338 -18.22 15.78 -0.21
N ASN A 339 -17.20 14.93 -0.11
CA ASN A 339 -17.00 13.79 -1.01
C ASN A 339 -17.75 12.54 -0.55
N ASP A 340 -18.03 12.42 0.74
CA ASP A 340 -18.80 11.29 1.28
C ASP A 340 -20.24 11.30 0.73
N ALA A 341 -20.76 12.50 0.44
CA ALA A 341 -22.01 12.71 -0.27
C ALA A 341 -22.03 12.07 -1.67
N GLU A 342 -21.01 12.37 -2.47
CA GLU A 342 -20.89 11.85 -3.84
C GLU A 342 -20.70 10.33 -3.85
N VAL A 343 -19.91 9.80 -2.92
CA VAL A 343 -19.70 8.35 -2.76
C VAL A 343 -20.99 7.66 -2.36
N ALA A 344 -21.73 8.22 -1.39
CA ALA A 344 -23.03 7.68 -0.97
C ALA A 344 -24.05 7.67 -2.12
N ARG A 345 -24.13 8.77 -2.89
CA ARG A 345 -24.99 8.86 -4.09
C ARG A 345 -24.63 7.79 -5.13
N GLY A 346 -23.35 7.68 -5.46
CA GLY A 346 -22.86 6.69 -6.42
C GLY A 346 -23.19 5.27 -5.99
N LEU A 347 -23.03 4.96 -4.70
CA LEU A 347 -23.33 3.64 -4.16
C LEU A 347 -24.83 3.33 -4.15
N VAL A 348 -25.68 4.26 -3.73
CA VAL A 348 -27.15 4.06 -3.76
C VAL A 348 -27.66 3.84 -5.19
N ARG A 349 -27.07 4.55 -6.16
CA ARG A 349 -27.34 4.32 -7.60
C ARG A 349 -26.86 2.95 -8.07
N GLN A 350 -25.66 2.52 -7.69
CA GLN A 350 -25.12 1.19 -8.01
C GLN A 350 -25.94 0.06 -7.39
N LEU A 351 -26.49 0.28 -6.19
CA LEU A 351 -27.42 -0.64 -5.56
C LEU A 351 -28.72 -0.75 -6.34
N GLY A 352 -29.01 0.15 -7.32
CA GLY A 352 -30.23 0.22 -8.11
C GLY A 352 -31.45 0.64 -7.30
N ALA A 353 -31.21 1.41 -6.24
CA ALA A 353 -32.24 1.82 -5.30
C ALA A 353 -33.30 2.72 -5.99
N PRO A 354 -34.57 2.66 -5.55
CA PRO A 354 -35.63 3.53 -6.06
C PRO A 354 -35.33 5.03 -5.80
N GLY A 355 -35.95 5.91 -6.59
CA GLY A 355 -35.66 7.35 -6.59
C GLY A 355 -35.77 8.03 -5.22
N TRP A 356 -36.68 7.60 -4.34
CA TRP A 356 -36.80 8.15 -2.98
C TRP A 356 -35.55 7.87 -2.13
N ALA A 357 -34.91 6.70 -2.28
CA ALA A 357 -33.71 6.34 -1.53
C ALA A 357 -32.51 7.18 -2.00
N LEU A 358 -32.46 7.45 -3.30
CA LEU A 358 -31.50 8.39 -3.86
C LEU A 358 -31.74 9.78 -3.29
N GLY A 359 -32.96 10.33 -3.40
CA GLY A 359 -33.29 11.66 -2.86
C GLY A 359 -33.01 11.82 -1.36
N LEU A 360 -33.28 10.78 -0.56
CA LEU A 360 -33.01 10.78 0.87
C LEU A 360 -31.49 10.71 1.16
N ALA A 361 -30.76 9.85 0.45
CA ALA A 361 -29.29 9.80 0.54
C ALA A 361 -28.67 11.14 0.13
N GLU A 362 -29.20 11.78 -0.92
CA GLU A 362 -28.80 13.10 -1.37
C GLU A 362 -29.06 14.18 -0.34
N GLY A 363 -30.26 14.20 0.26
CA GLY A 363 -30.66 15.17 1.27
C GLY A 363 -29.82 15.05 2.55
N LEU A 364 -29.66 13.85 3.08
CA LEU A 364 -28.82 13.61 4.27
C LEU A 364 -27.35 13.93 4.02
N ALA A 365 -26.85 13.60 2.84
CA ALA A 365 -25.51 13.92 2.43
C ALA A 365 -25.27 15.43 2.32
N LEU A 366 -26.21 16.17 1.71
CA LEU A 366 -26.17 17.63 1.66
C LEU A 366 -26.27 18.25 3.05
N GLY A 367 -27.14 17.71 3.91
CA GLY A 367 -27.28 18.14 5.30
C GLY A 367 -26.00 17.93 6.12
N ARG A 368 -25.33 16.77 5.98
CA ARG A 368 -24.02 16.52 6.62
C ARG A 368 -22.89 17.35 6.03
N ALA A 369 -22.97 17.68 4.74
CA ALA A 369 -22.03 18.57 4.08
C ALA A 369 -22.33 20.05 4.37
N ALA A 370 -23.47 20.38 4.98
CA ALA A 370 -23.79 21.75 5.39
C ALA A 370 -22.72 22.24 6.38
N GLY A 371 -22.18 23.43 6.13
CA GLY A 371 -21.05 23.96 6.91
C GLY A 371 -19.72 23.21 6.72
N SER A 372 -19.64 22.15 5.90
CA SER A 372 -18.37 21.44 5.65
C SER A 372 -17.34 22.33 4.99
N ARG A 373 -17.77 23.28 4.15
CA ARG A 373 -16.89 24.30 3.54
C ARG A 373 -16.31 25.19 4.63
N ASP A 374 -17.12 25.73 5.53
CA ASP A 374 -16.65 26.59 6.63
C ASP A 374 -15.73 25.82 7.60
N ALA A 375 -16.06 24.56 7.90
CA ALA A 375 -15.22 23.68 8.68
C ALA A 375 -13.86 23.44 7.98
N ALA A 376 -13.86 23.20 6.66
CA ALA A 376 -12.66 23.03 5.87
C ALA A 376 -11.82 24.32 5.83
N LEU A 377 -12.43 25.49 5.67
CA LEU A 377 -11.75 26.79 5.72
C LEU A 377 -11.17 27.06 7.12
N GLY A 378 -11.90 26.74 8.18
CA GLY A 378 -11.42 26.82 9.56
C GLY A 378 -10.23 25.89 9.82
N ALA A 379 -10.33 24.62 9.38
CA ALA A 379 -9.25 23.65 9.49
C ALA A 379 -8.03 24.04 8.64
N TRP A 380 -8.24 24.61 7.46
CA TRP A 380 -7.21 25.14 6.57
C TRP A 380 -6.42 26.26 7.22
N ARG A 381 -7.11 27.28 7.77
CA ARG A 381 -6.48 28.38 8.52
C ARG A 381 -5.66 27.86 9.70
N LYS A 382 -6.19 26.91 10.47
CA LYS A 382 -5.48 26.29 11.61
C LYS A 382 -4.26 25.48 11.17
N TRP A 383 -4.35 24.75 10.06
CA TRP A 383 -3.24 23.98 9.50
C TRP A 383 -2.15 24.86 8.88
N ARG A 384 -2.51 25.96 8.19
CA ARG A 384 -1.54 26.94 7.66
C ARG A 384 -0.68 27.57 8.76
N LYS A 385 -1.25 27.75 9.95
CA LYS A 385 -0.57 28.25 11.16
C LYS A 385 0.11 27.13 11.96
N ALA A 386 0.16 25.89 11.46
CA ALA A 386 0.85 24.81 12.15
C ALA A 386 2.36 24.95 11.98
N PRO A 387 3.15 24.96 13.07
CA PRO A 387 4.59 24.87 12.94
C PRO A 387 4.94 23.57 12.20
N ARG A 388 5.88 23.68 11.27
CA ARG A 388 6.41 22.54 10.51
C ARG A 388 7.42 21.88 11.43
N PHE A 389 7.19 20.63 11.82
CA PHE A 389 8.08 19.94 12.76
C PHE A 389 9.45 19.56 12.18
N TRP A 390 9.60 19.66 10.86
CA TRP A 390 10.83 19.33 10.11
C TRP A 390 11.62 20.57 9.66
N VAL A 391 11.19 21.75 10.07
CA VAL A 391 11.98 22.98 9.92
C VAL A 391 12.25 23.37 11.35
N ASP A 392 13.51 23.32 11.75
CA ASP A 392 13.91 23.67 13.11
C ASP A 392 13.32 25.03 13.51
N GLY A 393 13.04 25.17 14.81
CA GLY A 393 12.54 26.41 15.41
C GLY A 393 13.42 27.61 15.12
#